data_AF-A0A142YN98-F1
#
_entry.id   AF-A0A142YN98-F1
#
_cell.length_a   1.000
_cell.length_b   1.000
_cell.length_c   1.000
_cell.angle_alpha   90.00
_cell.angle_beta   90.00
_cell.angle_gamma   90.00
#
_symmetry.space_group_name_H-M   'P 1'
#
loop_
_entity.id
_entity.type
_entity.pdbx_description
1 polymer ?
#
loop_
_entity_poly.entity_id
_entity_poly.type
_entity_poly.pdbx_seq_one_letter_code
_entity_poly.pdbx_strand_id
1 'polypeptide(L)'
;MSTPPDPADAWPFTEPPDDDVVTLDRIVRGESPILLAARDDDGWQFLDGEHVFEEDGEVVLFGEILQFDPSLAELADLPIGWHARRPTVDSPWQRAEGEPEP
;
A
#
# COMPACT_ATOMS: atom_id res chain seq x y z
N MET A 1 -5.77 -34.04 -14.96
CA MET A 1 -4.81 -32.96 -15.22
C MET A 1 -5.16 -31.86 -14.25
N SER A 2 -4.35 -31.67 -13.21
CA SER A 2 -4.48 -30.50 -12.34
C SER A 2 -3.28 -29.63 -12.65
N THR A 3 -3.51 -28.53 -13.35
CA THR A 3 -2.52 -27.46 -13.48
C THR A 3 -2.21 -26.98 -12.05
N PRO A 4 -0.96 -26.97 -11.59
CA PRO A 4 -0.64 -26.31 -10.33
C PRO A 4 -0.99 -24.82 -10.47
N PRO A 5 -1.56 -24.16 -9.46
CA PRO A 5 -1.70 -22.71 -9.50
C PRO A 5 -0.31 -22.11 -9.71
N ASP A 6 -0.19 -21.22 -10.70
CA ASP A 6 1.05 -20.49 -10.95
C ASP A 6 1.43 -19.71 -9.68
N PRO A 7 2.67 -19.82 -9.18
CA PRO A 7 3.10 -19.12 -7.97
C PRO A 7 3.17 -17.58 -8.13
N ALA A 8 2.82 -17.05 -9.30
CA ALA A 8 2.67 -15.61 -9.57
C ALA A 8 1.26 -15.08 -9.21
N ASP A 9 0.31 -15.94 -8.85
CA ASP A 9 -1.08 -15.58 -8.46
C ASP A 9 -1.28 -15.57 -6.92
N ALA A 10 -0.20 -15.74 -6.15
CA ALA A 10 -0.25 -15.80 -4.71
C ALA A 10 -0.31 -14.39 -4.11
N TRP A 11 -1.52 -13.88 -3.97
CA TRP A 11 -1.82 -12.70 -3.16
C TRP A 11 -1.11 -12.77 -1.79
N PRO A 12 -0.22 -11.82 -1.45
CA PRO A 12 0.70 -11.97 -0.32
C PRO A 12 0.12 -11.51 1.02
N PHE A 13 -0.97 -10.74 1.01
CA PHE A 13 -1.57 -10.15 2.22
C PHE A 13 -2.56 -11.09 2.89
N THR A 14 -2.87 -10.78 4.16
CA THR A 14 -3.89 -11.50 4.93
C THR A 14 -5.30 -11.03 4.57
N GLU A 15 -5.46 -9.74 4.26
CA GLU A 15 -6.70 -9.12 3.77
C GLU A 15 -6.96 -9.58 2.33
N PRO A 16 -8.20 -9.79 1.86
CA PRO A 16 -8.46 -10.17 0.47
C PRO A 16 -8.15 -9.02 -0.52
N PRO A 17 -7.98 -9.30 -1.83
CA PRO A 17 -7.78 -8.25 -2.83
C PRO A 17 -9.00 -7.33 -3.03
N ASP A 18 -10.18 -7.72 -2.57
CA ASP A 18 -11.42 -6.92 -2.64
C ASP A 18 -11.64 -6.08 -1.37
N ASP A 19 -10.69 -6.12 -0.41
CA ASP A 19 -10.73 -5.28 0.80
C ASP A 19 -10.46 -3.82 0.43
N ASP A 20 -11.06 -2.90 1.19
CA ASP A 20 -10.88 -1.48 0.96
C ASP A 20 -9.57 -0.96 1.57
N VAL A 21 -8.94 -0.04 0.84
CA VAL A 21 -7.73 0.65 1.29
C VAL A 21 -7.85 2.13 0.99
N VAL A 22 -7.27 2.96 1.86
CA VAL A 22 -7.24 4.41 1.69
C VAL A 22 -6.02 4.80 0.85
N THR A 23 -6.22 5.68 -0.11
CA THR A 23 -5.18 6.27 -0.95
C THR A 23 -5.52 7.71 -1.29
N LEU A 24 -4.81 8.32 -2.25
CA LEU A 24 -5.06 9.68 -2.73
C LEU A 24 -5.54 9.68 -4.18
N ASP A 25 -6.44 10.60 -4.54
CA ASP A 25 -6.92 10.79 -5.92
C ASP A 25 -5.76 10.95 -6.92
N ARG A 26 -4.73 11.71 -6.55
CA ARG A 26 -3.52 11.89 -7.38
C ARG A 26 -2.70 10.62 -7.59
N ILE A 27 -2.75 9.65 -6.67
CA ILE A 27 -2.15 8.32 -6.87
C ILE A 27 -2.98 7.52 -7.87
N VAL A 28 -4.30 7.50 -7.70
CA VAL A 28 -5.22 6.78 -8.60
C VAL A 28 -5.15 7.33 -10.04
N ARG A 29 -4.93 8.64 -10.19
CA ARG A 29 -4.70 9.30 -11.49
C ARG A 29 -3.30 9.09 -12.07
N GLY A 30 -2.39 8.49 -11.32
CA GLY A 30 -0.99 8.29 -11.72
C GLY A 30 -0.15 9.57 -11.73
N GLU A 31 -0.59 10.60 -11.01
CA GLU A 31 0.09 11.90 -10.89
C GLU A 31 1.13 11.91 -9.75
N SER A 32 1.04 10.96 -8.82
CA SER A 32 1.98 10.83 -7.69
C SER A 32 2.28 9.36 -7.38
N PRO A 33 3.53 9.04 -7.01
CA PRO A 33 3.90 7.69 -6.61
C PRO A 33 3.48 7.39 -5.17
N ILE A 34 3.38 6.11 -4.81
CA ILE A 34 3.23 5.69 -3.42
C ILE A 34 4.61 5.71 -2.76
N LEU A 35 4.79 6.50 -1.70
CA LEU A 35 6.06 6.63 -0.97
C LEU A 35 5.92 6.38 0.53
N LEU A 36 4.68 6.23 1.02
CA LEU A 36 4.34 5.92 2.39
C LEU A 36 3.23 4.86 2.41
N ALA A 37 3.45 3.77 3.13
CA ALA A 37 2.42 2.81 3.47
C ALA A 37 2.26 2.78 4.98
N ALA A 38 1.03 2.84 5.48
CA ALA A 38 0.72 2.75 6.91
C ALA A 38 -0.30 1.63 7.14
N ARG A 39 -0.12 0.90 8.24
CA ARG A 39 -1.05 -0.12 8.71
C ARG A 39 -1.56 0.32 10.07
N ASP A 40 -2.79 0.81 10.12
CA ASP A 40 -3.47 1.16 11.36
C ASP A 40 -4.48 0.06 11.76
N ASP A 41 -5.28 0.30 12.80
CA ASP A 41 -6.31 -0.63 13.28
C ASP A 41 -7.51 -0.73 12.33
N ASP A 42 -7.75 0.30 11.50
CA ASP A 42 -8.88 0.39 10.57
C ASP A 42 -8.54 -0.21 9.20
N GLY A 43 -7.27 -0.20 8.78
CA GLY A 43 -6.86 -0.79 7.51
C GLY A 43 -5.49 -0.37 6.99
N TRP A 44 -5.34 -0.50 5.68
CA TRP A 44 -4.15 -0.07 4.95
C TRP A 44 -4.36 1.33 4.37
N GLN A 45 -3.31 2.15 4.46
CA GLN A 45 -3.23 3.45 3.82
C GLN A 45 -1.99 3.53 2.93
N PHE A 46 -2.14 3.96 1.67
CA PHE A 46 -1.07 4.12 0.70
C PHE A 46 -1.02 5.56 0.19
N LEU A 47 0.05 6.27 0.53
CA LEU A 47 0.17 7.72 0.39
C LEU A 47 1.47 8.07 -0.35
N ASP A 48 1.58 9.31 -0.81
CA ASP A 48 2.75 9.81 -1.53
C ASP A 48 3.82 10.43 -0.63
N GLY A 49 3.61 10.36 0.69
CA GLY A 49 4.56 10.89 1.68
C GLY A 49 4.61 12.41 1.78
N GLU A 50 3.72 13.13 1.08
CA GLU A 50 3.55 14.57 1.21
C GLU A 50 2.42 14.90 2.21
N HIS A 51 2.13 16.20 2.38
CA HIS A 51 0.97 16.62 3.14
C HIS A 51 -0.32 16.06 2.52
N VAL A 52 -1.14 15.45 3.38
CA VAL A 52 -2.43 14.89 3.03
C VAL A 52 -3.52 15.80 3.56
N PHE A 53 -4.42 16.24 2.70
CA PHE A 53 -5.69 16.84 3.11
C PHE A 53 -6.77 15.75 3.05
N GLU A 54 -7.69 15.74 4.02
CA GLU A 54 -8.77 14.73 4.06
C GLU A 54 -9.60 14.68 2.77
N GLU A 55 -9.71 15.81 2.06
CA GLU A 55 -10.44 15.94 0.79
C GLU A 55 -9.75 15.26 -0.40
N ASP A 56 -8.45 14.92 -0.30
CA ASP A 56 -7.70 14.22 -1.34
C ASP A 56 -7.83 12.69 -1.23
N GLY A 57 -8.45 12.19 -0.14
CA GLY A 57 -8.57 10.78 0.16
C GLY A 57 -9.54 10.06 -0.76
N GLU A 58 -9.11 8.92 -1.30
CA GLU A 58 -9.91 8.00 -2.10
C GLU A 58 -9.86 6.59 -1.48
N VAL A 59 -10.92 5.81 -1.70
CA VAL A 59 -10.99 4.41 -1.28
C VAL A 59 -11.01 3.53 -2.53
N VAL A 60 -10.08 2.59 -2.61
CA VAL A 60 -9.93 1.66 -3.73
C VAL A 60 -9.82 0.23 -3.23
N LEU A 61 -9.90 -0.76 -4.13
CA LEU A 61 -9.65 -2.14 -3.75
C LEU A 61 -8.15 -2.38 -3.55
N PHE A 62 -7.80 -3.22 -2.59
CA PHE A 62 -6.41 -3.55 -2.30
C PHE A 62 -5.69 -4.20 -3.50
N GLY A 63 -6.41 -5.04 -4.24
CA GLY A 63 -5.92 -5.63 -5.48
C GLY A 63 -5.68 -4.61 -6.59
N GLU A 64 -6.39 -3.48 -6.59
CA GLU A 64 -6.15 -2.40 -7.55
C GLU A 64 -4.87 -1.64 -7.18
N ILE A 65 -4.72 -1.20 -5.92
CA ILE A 65 -3.53 -0.43 -5.51
C ILE A 65 -2.23 -1.22 -5.69
N LEU A 66 -2.26 -2.55 -5.48
CA LEU A 66 -1.10 -3.42 -5.69
C LEU A 66 -0.65 -3.46 -7.17
N GLN A 67 -1.57 -3.20 -8.12
CA GLN A 67 -1.21 -3.08 -9.53
C GLN A 67 -0.53 -1.75 -9.85
N PHE A 68 -0.85 -0.66 -9.12
CA PHE A 68 -0.13 0.61 -9.24
C PHE A 68 1.31 0.48 -8.74
N ASP A 69 1.51 -0.29 -7.67
CA ASP A 69 2.83 -0.53 -7.12
C ASP A 69 3.01 -1.96 -6.57
N PRO A 70 3.58 -2.87 -7.38
CA PRO A 70 3.83 -4.24 -6.95
C PRO A 70 4.82 -4.37 -5.79
N SER A 71 5.65 -3.35 -5.52
CA SER A 71 6.59 -3.38 -4.39
C SER A 71 5.89 -3.34 -3.03
N LEU A 72 4.60 -2.99 -2.98
CA LEU A 72 3.79 -3.09 -1.76
C LEU A 72 3.71 -4.53 -1.25
N ALA A 73 3.88 -5.53 -2.12
CA ALA A 73 3.96 -6.93 -1.71
C ALA A 73 5.11 -7.20 -0.72
N GLU A 74 6.17 -6.39 -0.75
CA GLU A 74 7.27 -6.46 0.22
C GLU A 74 6.84 -6.05 1.63
N LEU A 75 5.66 -5.44 1.79
CA LEU A 75 5.12 -4.98 3.07
C LEU A 75 4.00 -5.89 3.60
N ALA A 76 3.76 -7.05 2.99
CA ALA A 76 2.67 -7.93 3.40
C ALA A 76 2.74 -8.41 4.86
N ASP A 77 3.93 -8.37 5.46
CA ASP A 77 4.19 -8.69 6.87
C ASP A 77 4.25 -7.46 7.79
N LEU A 78 3.88 -6.27 7.31
CA LEU A 78 3.90 -5.04 8.11
C LEU A 78 2.88 -5.14 9.26
N PRO A 79 3.30 -5.00 10.52
CA PRO A 79 2.38 -5.07 11.65
C PRO A 79 1.41 -3.89 11.71
N ILE A 80 0.27 -4.09 12.37
CA ILE A 80 -0.61 -2.98 12.78
C ILE A 80 0.16 -2.02 13.71
N GLY A 81 -0.04 -0.72 13.50
CA GLY A 81 0.67 0.36 14.18
C GLY A 81 2.04 0.67 13.59
N TRP A 82 2.39 0.12 12.42
CA TRP A 82 3.65 0.41 11.72
C TRP A 82 3.42 1.15 10.42
N HIS A 83 4.47 1.81 9.95
CA HIS A 83 4.52 2.39 8.63
C HIS A 83 5.83 2.05 7.91
N ALA A 84 5.83 2.22 6.59
CA ALA A 84 6.98 2.08 5.75
C ALA A 84 7.09 3.28 4.80
N ARG A 85 8.28 3.86 4.68
CA ARG A 85 8.56 5.01 3.81
C ARG A 85 9.69 4.73 2.85
N ARG A 86 9.68 5.36 1.69
CA ARG A 86 10.81 5.37 0.75
C ARG A 86 10.95 6.74 0.09
N PRO A 87 12.17 7.19 -0.22
CA PRO A 87 12.38 8.50 -0.85
C PRO A 87 12.00 8.54 -2.34
N THR A 88 12.03 7.39 -3.03
CA THR A 88 11.65 7.24 -4.44
C THR A 88 11.08 5.84 -4.71
N VAL A 89 10.42 5.63 -5.85
CA VAL A 89 9.87 4.32 -6.25
C VAL A 89 10.90 3.20 -6.35
N ASP A 90 12.16 3.55 -6.67
CA ASP A 90 13.26 2.58 -6.79
C ASP A 90 14.01 2.33 -5.47
N SER A 91 13.63 3.04 -4.40
CA SER A 91 14.30 2.93 -3.10
C SER A 91 13.64 1.86 -2.24
N PRO A 92 14.42 1.13 -1.42
CA PRO A 92 13.85 0.15 -0.51
C PRO A 92 12.97 0.81 0.55
N TRP A 93 11.95 0.09 0.98
CA TRP A 93 11.08 0.50 2.07
C TRP A 93 11.84 0.54 3.41
N GLN A 94 11.70 1.64 4.13
CA GLN A 94 12.21 1.85 5.48
C GLN A 94 11.04 1.73 6.44
N ARG A 95 11.02 0.68 7.26
CA ARG A 95 9.93 0.38 8.19
C ARG A 95 10.20 0.99 9.55
N ALA A 96 9.18 1.54 10.19
CA ALA A 96 9.23 2.07 11.54
C ALA A 96 7.93 1.80 12.30
N GLU A 97 8.03 1.65 13.62
CA GLU A 97 6.89 1.55 14.54
C GLU A 97 6.33 2.94 14.85
N GLY A 98 5.01 3.04 14.95
CA GLY A 98 4.29 4.27 15.30
C GLY A 98 3.81 5.07 14.09
N GLU A 99 3.23 6.24 14.38
CA GLU A 99 2.70 7.14 13.36
C GLU A 99 3.84 7.72 12.49
N PRO A 100 3.60 7.88 11.17
CA PRO A 100 4.56 8.49 10.27
C PRO A 100 4.81 9.96 10.64
N GLU A 101 6.07 10.36 10.84
CA GLU A 101 6.41 11.75 11.19
C GLU A 101 6.00 12.73 10.07
N PRO A 102 5.40 13.90 10.40
CA PRO A 102 5.00 14.90 9.39
C PRO A 102 6.18 15.53 8.64
#